data_AF-A0A836MQC8-F1
#
_entry.id   AF-A0A836MQC8-F1
#
_cell.length_a   1.000
_cell.length_b   1.000
_cell.length_c   1.000
_cell.angle_alpha   90.00
_cell.angle_beta   90.00
_cell.angle_gamma   90.00
#
_symmetry.space_group_name_H-M   'P 1'
#
loop_
_entity.id
_entity.type
_entity.pdbx_description
1 polymer ?
#
loop_
_entity_poly.entity_id
_entity_poly.type
_entity_poly.pdbx_seq_one_letter_code
_entity_poly.pdbx_strand_id
1 'polypeptide(L)' 'MKTVNTIYFQDESMDKKDRAILDLLKSNSRLSWKEIGEKVFLSGQAVGLRVQNLVDRG' A
#
# COMPACT_ATOMS: atom_id res chain seq x y z
N MET A 1 12.39 19.80 -30.35
CA MET A 1 13.44 18.98 -29.70
C MET A 1 13.05 18.83 -28.23
N LYS A 2 12.74 17.59 -27.83
CA LYS A 2 12.26 17.06 -26.53
C LYS A 2 10.93 17.60 -25.94
N THR A 3 9.87 16.89 -26.34
CA THR A 3 8.52 16.80 -25.76
C THR A 3 8.54 15.97 -24.45
N VAL A 4 7.50 16.15 -23.61
CA VAL A 4 7.05 15.35 -22.45
C VAL A 4 7.78 15.47 -21.10
N ASN A 5 7.15 16.18 -20.14
CA ASN A 5 7.27 15.93 -18.69
C ASN A 5 5.98 16.37 -17.97
N THR A 6 4.86 15.90 -18.49
CA THR A 6 3.58 15.85 -17.82
C THR A 6 3.23 14.38 -17.74
N ILE A 7 3.53 13.67 -16.64
CA ILE A 7 2.91 12.38 -16.23
C ILE A 7 3.64 11.77 -14.99
N TYR A 8 2.91 11.68 -13.87
CA TYR A 8 3.19 10.88 -12.66
C TYR A 8 4.48 11.14 -11.86
N PHE A 9 4.35 11.89 -10.76
CA PHE A 9 5.05 11.52 -9.53
C PHE A 9 4.44 10.20 -9.05
N GLN A 10 4.89 9.06 -9.58
CA GLN A 10 4.72 7.82 -8.84
C GLN A 10 5.74 7.89 -7.71
N ASP A 11 5.26 7.83 -6.47
CA ASP A 11 6.12 7.40 -5.38
C ASP A 11 6.66 6.02 -5.80
N GLU A 12 7.91 5.99 -6.28
CA GLU A 12 8.62 4.76 -6.68
C GLU A 12 8.65 3.73 -5.53
N SER A 13 8.34 4.15 -4.30
CA SER A 13 8.43 3.34 -3.08
C SER A 13 7.16 2.60 -2.67
N MET A 14 5.99 2.96 -3.22
CA MET A 14 4.69 2.34 -2.87
C MET A 14 4.18 1.44 -3.99
N ASP A 15 4.08 0.14 -3.73
CA ASP A 15 3.64 -0.82 -4.74
C ASP A 15 2.09 -0.97 -4.78
N LYS A 16 1.59 -1.82 -5.69
CA LYS A 16 0.15 -2.06 -5.85
C LYS A 16 -0.49 -2.71 -4.61
N LYS A 17 0.27 -3.49 -3.83
CA LYS A 17 -0.21 -4.12 -2.61
C LYS A 17 -0.31 -3.10 -1.49
N ASP A 18 0.62 -2.18 -1.39
CA ASP A 18 0.57 -1.09 -0.39
C ASP A 18 -0.69 -0.23 -0.59
N ARG A 19 -0.99 0.15 -1.84
CA ARG A 19 -2.26 0.85 -2.16
C ARG A 19 -3.50 0.03 -1.79
N ALA A 20 -3.53 -1.25 -2.12
CA ALA A 20 -4.66 -2.12 -1.79
C ALA A 20 -4.85 -2.28 -0.27
N ILE A 21 -3.76 -2.34 0.51
CA ILE A 21 -3.81 -2.38 1.98
C ILE A 21 -4.41 -1.07 2.51
N LEU A 22 -3.96 0.09 2.01
CA LEU A 22 -4.47 1.40 2.42
C LEU A 22 -5.94 1.59 2.05
N ASP A 23 -6.37 1.13 0.87
CA ASP A 23 -7.78 1.20 0.45
C ASP A 23 -8.69 0.38 1.38
N LEU A 24 -8.24 -0.82 1.78
CA LEU A 24 -8.96 -1.65 2.74
C LEU A 24 -9.04 -1.01 4.13
N LEU A 25 -7.93 -0.46 4.63
CA LEU A 25 -7.90 0.25 5.92
C LEU A 25 -8.74 1.53 5.91
N LYS A 26 -8.76 2.26 4.79
CA LYS A 26 -9.60 3.44 4.58
C LYS A 26 -11.08 3.05 4.60
N SER A 27 -11.44 1.91 4.01
CA SER A 27 -12.81 1.41 4.01
C SER A 27 -13.22 0.87 5.38
N ASN A 28 -12.33 0.17 6.08
CA ASN A 28 -12.56 -0.36 7.42
C ASN A 28 -11.24 -0.53 8.18
N SER A 29 -10.94 0.42 9.05
CA SER A 29 -9.71 0.44 9.84
C SER A 29 -9.66 -0.62 10.96
N ARG A 30 -10.78 -1.32 11.23
CA ARG A 30 -10.84 -2.39 12.24
C ARG A 30 -10.47 -3.76 11.68
N LEU A 31 -10.20 -3.89 10.38
CA LEU A 31 -9.76 -5.14 9.79
C LEU A 31 -8.43 -5.59 10.41
N SER A 32 -8.36 -6.85 10.80
CA SER A 32 -7.10 -7.45 11.23
C SER A 32 -6.13 -7.64 10.06
N TRP A 33 -4.83 -7.73 10.36
CA TRP A 33 -3.82 -8.01 9.34
C TRP A 33 -4.04 -9.34 8.62
N LYS A 34 -4.59 -10.33 9.30
CA LYS A 34 -4.96 -11.61 8.71
C LYS A 34 -6.03 -11.41 7.62
N GLU A 35 -7.12 -10.71 7.94
CA GLU A 35 -8.22 -10.45 7.01
C GLU A 35 -7.76 -9.61 5.80
N ILE A 36 -6.89 -8.63 6.02
CA ILE A 36 -6.31 -7.84 4.92
C ILE A 36 -5.41 -8.73 4.06
N GLY A 37 -4.57 -9.56 4.68
CA GLY A 37 -3.68 -10.49 3.98
C GLY A 37 -4.42 -11.45 3.07
N GLU A 38 -5.53 -12.03 3.54
CA GLU A 38 -6.42 -12.88 2.74
C GLU A 38 -6.96 -12.15 1.51
N LYS A 39 -7.34 -10.87 1.64
CA LYS A 39 -7.86 -10.05 0.53
C LYS A 39 -6.79 -9.60 -0.47
N VAL A 40 -5.54 -9.43 -0.03
CA VAL A 40 -4.44 -8.97 -0.89
C VAL A 40 -3.43 -10.06 -1.26
N PHE A 41 -3.72 -11.32 -0.94
CA PHE A 41 -2.84 -12.48 -1.18
C PHE A 41 -1.45 -12.33 -0.53
N LEU A 42 -1.44 -11.94 0.74
CA LEU A 42 -0.25 -11.85 1.60
C LEU A 42 -0.50 -12.56 2.93
N SER A 43 0.56 -12.91 3.66
CA SER A 43 0.41 -13.27 5.07
C SER A 43 0.06 -12.02 5.89
N GLY A 44 -0.62 -12.20 7.03
CA GLY A 44 -0.90 -11.08 7.93
C GLY A 44 0.37 -10.40 8.45
N GLN A 45 1.45 -11.15 8.66
CA GLN A 45 2.76 -10.61 9.05
C GLN A 45 3.33 -9.68 7.96
N ALA A 46 3.24 -10.08 6.68
CA ALA A 46 3.71 -9.25 5.57
C ALA A 46 2.91 -7.96 5.44
N VAL A 47 1.60 -8.00 5.71
CA VAL A 47 0.77 -6.78 5.77
C VAL A 47 1.23 -5.87 6.90
N GLY A 48 1.43 -6.40 8.12
CA GLY A 48 1.89 -5.61 9.26
C GLY A 48 3.23 -4.91 9.00
N LEU A 49 4.21 -5.61 8.43
CA LEU A 49 5.50 -5.04 8.06
C LEU A 49 5.37 -3.90 7.04
N ARG A 50 4.51 -4.09 6.03
CA ARG A 50 4.26 -3.05 5.01
C ARG A 50 3.59 -1.82 5.60
N VAL A 51 2.58 -2.00 6.45
CA VAL A 51 1.92 -0.87 7.13
C VAL A 51 2.92 -0.12 8.00
N GLN A 52 3.79 -0.82 8.75
CA GLN A 52 4.83 -0.16 9.53
C GLN A 52 5.77 0.66 8.65
N ASN A 53 6.24 0.09 7.53
CA ASN A 53 7.09 0.83 6.58
C ASN A 53 6.40 2.07 5.99
N LEU A 54 5.08 2.02 5.78
CA LEU A 54 4.30 3.18 5.31
C LEU A 54 4.18 4.26 6.39
N VAL A 55 3.99 3.86 7.65
CA VAL A 55 3.95 4.79 8.80
C VAL A 55 5.31 5.44 9.01
N ASP A 56 6.40 4.69 8.91
CA ASP A 56 7.76 5.21 9.15
C ASP A 56 8.21 6.23 8.08
N ARG A 57 7.58 6.23 6.91
CA ARG A 57 7.90 7.12 5.77
C ARG A 57 6.98 8.35 5.67
N GLY A 58 5.87 8.39 6.41
CA GLY A 58 4.88 9.46 6.39
C GLY A 58 5.09 10.50 7.47
#